data_AF-A0AAX0LA79-F1
#
_entry.id   AF-A0AAX0LA79-F1
#
_cell.length_a   1.000
_cell.length_b   1.000
_cell.length_c   1.000
_cell.angle_alpha   90.00
_cell.angle_beta   90.00
_cell.angle_gamma   90.00
#
_symmetry.space_group_name_H-M   'P 1'
#
loop_
_entity.id
_entity.type
_entity.pdbx_description
1 polymer ?
#
loop_
_entity_poly.entity_id
_entity_poly.type
_entity_poly.pdbx_seq_one_letter_code
_entity_poly.pdbx_strand_id
1 'polypeptide(L)' 'MEAIEKIKKIDEAIDNVLSNLGNGIEIKEYYIDNIRIVKRSPLELIQELRRIKKLIISDMQKQKKSFKFIFGDSF' A
#
# COMPACT_ATOMS: atom_id res chain seq x y z
N MET A 1 -13.03 -6.14 2.68
CA MET A 1 -12.27 -5.17 1.88
C MET A 1 -11.39 -5.93 0.92
N GLU A 2 -11.65 -5.79 -0.37
CA GLU A 2 -10.78 -6.38 -1.39
C GLU A 2 -9.41 -5.71 -1.36
N ALA A 3 -8.35 -6.45 -1.66
CA ALA A 3 -6.99 -5.90 -1.66
C ALA A 3 -6.81 -4.76 -2.68
N ILE A 4 -7.68 -4.69 -3.70
CA ILE A 4 -7.76 -3.59 -4.67
C ILE A 4 -8.18 -2.28 -4.00
N GLU A 5 -9.14 -2.30 -3.08
CA GLU A 5 -9.59 -1.10 -2.36
C GLU A 5 -8.46 -0.53 -1.49
N LYS A 6 -7.68 -1.40 -0.84
CA LYS A 6 -6.51 -0.98 -0.05
C LYS A 6 -5.46 -0.30 -0.91
N ILE A 7 -5.21 -0.83 -2.11
CA ILE A 7 -4.27 -0.21 -3.06
C ILE A 7 -4.76 1.17 -3.49
N LYS A 8 -6.06 1.32 -3.79
CA LYS A 8 -6.65 2.62 -4.15
C LYS A 8 -6.50 3.65 -3.04
N LYS A 9 -6.82 3.29 -1.80
CA LYS A 9 -6.64 4.17 -0.63
C LYS A 9 -5.20 4.65 -0.45
N ILE A 10 -4.23 3.77 -0.74
CA ILE A 10 -2.81 4.12 -0.67
C ILE A 10 -2.43 5.07 -1.81
N ASP A 11 -2.95 4.86 -3.02
CA ASP A 11 -2.71 5.78 -4.14
C ASP A 11 -3.31 7.16 -3.86
N GLU A 12 -4.55 7.22 -3.36
CA GLU A 12 -5.18 8.48 -2.92
C GLU A 12 -4.36 9.18 -1.82
N ALA A 13 -3.81 8.41 -0.88
CA ALA A 13 -2.93 8.95 0.16
C ALA A 13 -1.66 9.58 -0.42
N ILE A 14 -1.03 8.92 -1.40
CA ILE A 14 0.16 9.43 -2.07
C ILE A 14 -0.17 10.73 -2.82
N ASP A 15 -1.26 10.75 -3.59
CA ASP A 15 -1.68 11.93 -4.35
C ASP A 15 -2.04 13.10 -3.46
N ASN A 16 -2.64 12.84 -2.29
CA ASN A 16 -2.94 13.85 -1.30
C ASN A 16 -1.65 14.45 -0.72
N VAL A 17 -0.68 13.61 -0.32
CA VAL A 17 0.62 14.10 0.18
C VAL A 17 1.36 14.90 -0.90
N LEU A 18 1.35 14.45 -2.16
CA LEU A 18 1.97 15.15 -3.29
C LEU A 18 1.31 16.49 -3.59
N SER A 19 -0.03 16.53 -3.60
CA SER A 19 -0.78 17.77 -3.86
C SER A 19 -0.53 18.81 -2.77
N ASN A 20 -0.52 18.38 -1.51
CA ASN A 20 -0.20 19.27 -0.39
C ASN A 20 1.25 19.77 -0.46
N LEU A 21 2.20 18.90 -0.82
CA LEU A 21 3.59 19.30 -1.02
C LEU A 21 3.72 20.37 -2.12
N GLY A 22 2.99 20.22 -3.23
CA GLY A 22 2.94 21.21 -4.31
C GLY A 22 2.34 22.56 -3.87
N ASN A 23 1.44 22.54 -2.89
CA ASN A 23 0.85 23.73 -2.27
C ASN A 23 1.70 24.30 -1.12
N GLY A 24 2.87 23.73 -0.83
CA GLY A 24 3.75 24.15 0.27
C GLY A 24 3.31 23.66 1.65
N ILE A 25 2.34 22.74 1.73
CA ILE A 25 1.85 22.14 2.96
C ILE A 25 2.61 20.83 3.22
N GLU A 26 3.39 20.79 4.30
CA GLU A 26 4.15 19.60 4.67
C GLU A 26 3.30 18.59 5.46
N ILE A 27 2.83 17.53 4.80
CA ILE A 27 2.21 16.39 5.47
C ILE A 27 3.28 15.40 5.93
N LYS A 28 3.47 15.30 7.24
CA LYS A 28 4.48 14.41 7.88
C LYS A 28 3.87 13.14 8.47
N GLU A 29 2.55 13.08 8.52
CA GLU A 29 1.83 11.93 9.04
C GLU A 29 0.60 11.59 8.21
N TYR A 30 0.27 10.31 8.16
CA TYR A 30 -0.91 9.81 7.45
C TYR A 30 -1.48 8.58 8.16
N TYR A 31 -2.81 8.43 8.15
CA TYR A 31 -3.51 7.34 8.84
C TYR A 31 -4.26 6.48 7.83
N ILE A 32 -3.96 5.18 7.77
CA ILE A 32 -4.61 4.22 6.84
C ILE A 32 -4.94 2.95 7.61
N ASP A 33 -6.20 2.51 7.57
CA ASP A 33 -6.64 1.22 8.10
C ASP A 33 -6.07 0.91 9.51
N ASN A 34 -6.19 1.87 10.43
CA ASN A 34 -5.67 1.83 11.80
C ASN A 34 -4.14 1.87 11.96
N ILE A 35 -3.39 2.16 10.90
CA ILE A 35 -1.94 2.34 10.93
C ILE A 35 -1.63 3.83 10.79
N ARG A 36 -0.97 4.41 11.80
CA ARG A 36 -0.40 5.76 11.74
C ARG A 36 1.02 5.68 11.21
N ILE A 37 1.28 6.30 10.08
CA ILE A 37 2.60 6.39 9.47
C ILE A 37 3.10 7.81 9.70
N VAL A 38 4.18 7.95 10.45
CA VAL A 38 4.81 9.25 10.74
C VAL A 38 6.24 9.24 10.21
N LYS A 39 6.62 10.27 9.45
CA LYS A 39 7.95 10.44 8.88
C LYS A 39 8.48 11.86 9.07
N ARG A 40 9.79 12.03 8.86
CA ARG A 40 10.46 13.33 9.03
C ARG A 40 10.23 14.23 7.81
N SER A 41 10.10 13.63 6.63
CA SER A 41 9.82 14.31 5.37
C SER A 41 8.57 13.76 4.67
N PRO A 42 7.80 14.62 3.99
CA PRO A 42 6.70 14.18 3.11
C PRO A 42 7.16 13.20 2.02
N LEU A 43 8.42 13.30 1.54
CA LEU A 43 8.97 12.36 0.57
C LEU A 43 9.19 10.97 1.16
N GLU A 44 9.66 10.89 2.41
CA GLU A 44 9.81 9.61 3.11
C GLU A 44 8.45 8.97 3.39
N LEU A 45 7.42 9.78 3.68
CA LEU A 45 6.05 9.31 3.84
C LEU A 45 5.54 8.66 2.55
N ILE A 46 5.74 9.30 1.40
CA ILE A 46 5.39 8.74 0.09
C ILE A 46 6.15 7.43 -0.18
N GLN A 47 7.44 7.36 0.15
CA GLN A 47 8.23 6.14 -0.04
C GLN A 47 7.69 4.96 0.76
N GLU A 48 7.32 5.17 2.03
CA GLU A 48 6.71 4.11 2.83
C GLU A 48 5.32 3.72 2.32
N LEU A 49 4.48 4.67 1.90
CA LEU A 49 3.19 4.37 1.28
C LEU A 49 3.37 3.47 0.04
N ARG A 50 4.35 3.79 -0.82
CA ARG A 50 4.72 2.95 -1.98
C ARG A 50 5.22 1.56 -1.56
N ARG A 51 5.95 1.45 -0.45
CA ARG A 51 6.44 0.18 0.08
C ARG A 51 5.29 -0.70 0.56
N ILE A 52 4.34 -0.12 1.31
CA ILE A 52 3.14 -0.83 1.78
C ILE A 52 2.32 -1.34 0.58
N LYS A 53 2.13 -0.50 -0.45
CA LYS A 53 1.46 -0.93 -1.70
C LYS A 53 2.15 -2.16 -2.31
N LYS A 54 3.48 -2.15 -2.42
CA LYS A 54 4.24 -3.29 -2.96
C LYS A 54 4.08 -4.56 -2.12
N LEU A 55 4.07 -4.44 -0.79
CA LEU A 55 3.85 -5.58 0.11
C LEU A 55 2.47 -6.21 -0.11
N ILE A 56 1.41 -5.39 -0.18
CA ILE A 56 0.05 -5.87 -0.44
C ILE A 56 -0.03 -6.59 -1.80
N ILE A 57 0.55 -6.02 -2.85
CA ILE A 57 0.59 -6.66 -4.18
C ILE A 57 1.37 -7.99 -4.13
N SER A 58 2.49 -8.03 -3.41
CA SER A 58 3.29 -9.26 -3.25
C SER A 58 2.49 -10.34 -2.52
N ASP A 59 1.78 -10.00 -1.45
CA ASP A 59 0.93 -10.94 -0.72
C ASP A 59 -0.21 -11.47 -1.59
N MET A 60 -0.84 -10.61 -2.40
CA MET A 60 -1.84 -11.04 -3.38
C MET A 60 -1.26 -12.04 -4.39
N GLN A 61 -0.05 -11.80 -4.90
CA GLN A 61 0.61 -12.69 -5.85
C GLN A 61 0.99 -14.04 -5.20
N LYS A 62 1.45 -14.03 -3.95
CA LYS A 62 1.75 -15.26 -3.19
C LYS A 62 0.50 -16.09 -2.95
N GLN A 63 -0.62 -15.46 -2.57
CA GLN A 63 -1.89 -16.16 -2.38
C GLN A 63 -2.34 -16.82 -3.68
N LYS A 64 -2.29 -16.14 -4.83
CA LYS A 64 -2.62 -16.75 -6.14
C LYS A 64 -1.76 -17.96 -6.51
N LYS A 65 -0.49 -18.01 -6.08
CA LYS A 65 0.38 -19.19 -6.30
C LYS A 65 0.03 -20.36 -5.37
N SER A 66 -0.40 -20.09 -4.14
CA SER A 66 -0.77 -21.12 -3.16
C SER A 66 -2.01 -21.92 -3.59
N PHE A 67 -2.94 -21.32 -4.34
CA PHE A 67 -4.13 -22.02 -4.84
C PHE A 67 -3.88 -22.91 -6.07
N LYS A 68 -2.65 -22.95 -6.61
CA LYS A 68 -2.34 -23.67 -7.86
C LYS A 68 -1.84 -25.12 -7.68
N PHE A 69 -1.83 -25.66 -6.45
CA PHE A 69 -1.29 -27.01 -6.19
C PHE A 69 -2.14 -27.84 -5.22
N ILE A 70 -3.39 -28.15 -5.57
CA ILE A 70 -4.12 -29.29 -4.96
C ILE A 70 -5.10 -29.86 -5.99
N PHE A 71 -4.64 -30.37 -7.14
CA PHE A 71 -5.38 -31.36 -7.95
C PHE A 71 -4.41 -32.00 -8.94
N GLY A 72 -3.86 -33.14 -8.55
CA GLY A 72 -2.96 -33.95 -9.36
C GLY A 72 -2.37 -35.06 -8.51
N ASP A 73 -2.70 -36.30 -8.87
CA ASP A 73 -2.12 -37.55 -8.37
C ASP A 73 -2.70 -38.13 -7.08
N SER A 74 -3.94 -38.64 -7.19
CA SER A 74 -4.24 -39.95 -6.61
C SER A 74 -3.90 -41.00 -7.67
N PHE A 75 -2.79 -41.71 -7.45
CA PHE A 75 -2.46 -42.99 -8.09
C PHE A 75 -3.38 -44.11 -7.58
#